data_AF-A0A2A4MKU2-F1
#
_entry.id   AF-A0A2A4MKU2-F1
#
_cell.length_a   1.000
_cell.length_b   1.000
_cell.length_c   1.000
_cell.angle_alpha   90.00
_cell.angle_beta   90.00
_cell.angle_gamma   90.00
#
_symmetry.space_group_name_H-M   'P 1'
#
loop_
_entity.id
_entity.type
_entity.pdbx_description
1 polymer ?
#
loop_
_entity_poly.entity_id
_entity_poly.type
_entity_poly.pdbx_seq_one_letter_code
_entity_poly.pdbx_strand_id
1 'polypeptide(L)'
;MKTLKYLLLAFAVVCAAFISWGWWIGEQTRIYQIEKAPEIEARYGFKISMPQIRVHDRRRQVLAIHPDENGLLYAAGFRDDDIILSHQITALYKALYHQDDKTLAFKVIDGGDGPPLNQRELRILSVNPPR
;
A
#
# COMPACT_ATOMS: atom_id res chain seq x y z
N MET A 1 9.81 -6.37 -47.02
CA MET A 1 10.88 -5.64 -46.28
C MET A 1 10.35 -4.47 -45.44
N LYS A 2 9.49 -3.58 -45.96
CA LYS A 2 8.95 -2.44 -45.18
C LYS A 2 8.15 -2.89 -43.95
N THR A 3 7.28 -3.88 -44.10
CA THR A 3 6.50 -4.49 -43.02
C THR A 3 7.35 -5.05 -41.89
N LEU A 4 8.43 -5.79 -42.20
CA LEU A 4 9.37 -6.31 -41.20
C LEU A 4 10.06 -5.17 -40.42
N LYS A 5 10.45 -4.08 -41.09
CA LYS A 5 11.03 -2.90 -40.43
C LYS A 5 10.06 -2.23 -39.46
N TYR A 6 8.79 -2.08 -39.85
CA TYR A 6 7.76 -1.52 -38.96
C TYR A 6 7.47 -2.43 -37.76
N LEU A 7 7.46 -3.75 -37.94
CA LEU A 7 7.29 -4.71 -36.84
C LEU A 7 8.44 -4.65 -35.84
N LEU A 8 9.69 -4.61 -36.32
CA LEU A 8 10.87 -4.48 -35.45
C LEU A 8 10.88 -3.15 -34.68
N LEU A 9 10.48 -2.05 -35.34
CA LEU A 9 10.36 -0.75 -34.69
C LEU A 9 9.27 -0.76 -33.62
N ALA A 10 8.09 -1.30 -33.93
CA ALA A 10 6.99 -1.41 -32.96
C ALA A 10 7.39 -2.26 -31.75
N PHE A 11 8.06 -3.40 -31.99
CA PHE A 11 8.60 -4.24 -30.92
C PHE A 11 9.61 -3.48 -30.05
N ALA A 12 10.56 -2.77 -30.66
CA ALA A 12 11.55 -1.97 -29.92
C ALA A 12 10.90 -0.88 -29.05
N VAL A 13 9.88 -0.19 -29.58
CA VAL A 13 9.11 0.83 -28.83
C VAL A 13 8.38 0.20 -27.65
N VAL A 14 7.72 -0.95 -27.86
CA VAL A 14 7.04 -1.67 -26.78
C VAL A 14 8.04 -2.10 -25.71
N CYS A 15 9.17 -2.69 -26.07
CA CYS A 15 10.22 -3.06 -25.12
C CYS A 15 10.76 -1.85 -24.34
N ALA A 16 11.03 -0.73 -25.02
CA ALA A 16 11.48 0.50 -24.37
C ALA A 16 10.45 1.01 -23.36
N ALA A 17 9.16 1.03 -23.73
CA ALA A 17 8.08 1.43 -22.84
C ALA A 17 7.99 0.52 -21.60
N PHE A 18 8.11 -0.80 -21.76
CA PHE A 18 8.12 -1.74 -20.64
C PHE A 18 9.32 -1.52 -19.70
N ILE A 19 10.50 -1.28 -20.23
CA ILE A 19 11.72 -1.02 -19.43
C ILE A 19 11.56 0.29 -18.66
N SER A 20 11.14 1.38 -19.31
CA SER A 20 10.93 2.67 -18.65
C SER A 20 9.85 2.58 -17.57
N TRP A 21 8.78 1.81 -17.81
CA TRP A 21 7.73 1.59 -16.81
C TRP A 21 8.24 0.78 -15.61
N GLY A 22 9.01 -0.29 -15.84
CA GLY A 22 9.65 -1.06 -14.77
C GLY A 22 10.59 -0.21 -13.93
N TRP A 23 11.42 0.62 -14.58
CA TRP A 23 12.28 1.58 -13.89
C TRP A 23 11.49 2.56 -13.03
N TRP A 24 10.41 3.14 -13.58
CA TRP A 24 9.55 4.06 -12.85
C TRP A 24 8.92 3.43 -11.60
N ILE A 25 8.43 2.18 -11.69
CA ILE A 25 7.88 1.46 -10.52
C ILE A 25 8.97 1.24 -9.45
N GLY A 26 10.18 0.84 -9.87
CA GLY A 26 11.32 0.67 -8.98
C GLY A 26 11.65 1.96 -8.23
N GLU A 27 11.65 3.08 -8.95
CA GLU A 27 11.94 4.38 -8.35
C GLU A 27 10.84 4.85 -7.38
N GLN A 28 9.56 4.65 -7.71
CA GLN A 28 8.47 4.94 -6.77
C GLN A 28 8.61 4.10 -5.48
N THR A 29 8.95 2.82 -5.61
CA THR A 29 9.15 1.93 -4.47
C THR A 29 10.29 2.43 -3.58
N ARG A 30 11.43 2.77 -4.18
CA ARG A 30 12.60 3.31 -3.48
C ARG A 30 12.26 4.60 -2.71
N ILE A 31 11.63 5.57 -3.36
CA ILE A 31 11.27 6.84 -2.75
C ILE A 31 10.30 6.65 -1.59
N TYR A 32 9.16 5.96 -1.81
CA TYR A 32 8.09 5.93 -0.82
C TYR A 32 8.30 4.91 0.29
N GLN A 33 8.91 3.75 0.00
CA GLN A 33 9.09 2.69 1.00
C GLN A 33 10.43 2.75 1.73
N ILE A 34 11.47 3.37 1.15
CA ILE A 34 12.80 3.43 1.78
C ILE A 34 13.10 4.85 2.28
N GLU A 35 13.01 5.85 1.41
CA GLU A 35 13.39 7.22 1.79
C GLU A 35 12.34 7.90 2.66
N LYS A 36 11.06 7.78 2.28
CA LYS A 36 9.96 8.49 2.94
C LYS A 36 9.23 7.69 4.01
N ALA A 37 9.36 6.36 4.01
CA ALA A 37 8.67 5.53 5.00
C ALA A 37 8.97 5.92 6.45
N PRO A 38 10.24 6.14 6.88
CA PRO A 38 10.52 6.51 8.27
C PRO A 38 9.87 7.82 8.69
N GLU A 39 9.87 8.82 7.80
CA GLU A 39 9.24 10.13 8.02
C GLU A 39 7.71 9.98 8.17
N ILE A 40 7.09 9.20 7.28
CA ILE A 40 5.64 8.96 7.27
C ILE A 40 5.21 8.15 8.51
N GLU A 41 5.91 7.07 8.83
CA GLU A 41 5.64 6.24 10.01
C GLU A 41 5.73 7.05 11.30
N ALA A 42 6.77 7.87 11.45
CA ALA A 42 6.92 8.73 12.63
C ALA A 42 5.83 9.82 12.70
N ARG A 43 5.48 10.42 11.57
CA ARG A 43 4.47 11.49 11.50
C ARG A 43 3.07 10.97 11.86
N TYR A 44 2.72 9.78 11.42
CA TYR A 44 1.39 9.21 11.60
C TYR A 44 1.28 8.23 12.77
N GLY A 45 2.41 7.83 13.37
CA GLY A 45 2.50 6.96 14.54
C GLY A 45 2.07 5.53 14.24
N PHE A 46 2.81 4.83 13.37
CA PHE A 46 2.55 3.43 13.05
C PHE A 46 3.78 2.71 12.52
N LYS A 47 3.71 1.37 12.52
CA LYS A 47 4.56 0.46 11.75
C LYS A 47 3.71 -0.42 10.86
N ILE A 48 4.36 -1.06 9.88
CA ILE A 48 3.71 -2.04 9.01
C ILE A 48 4.42 -3.37 9.07
N SER A 49 3.68 -4.43 8.77
CA SER A 49 4.24 -5.73 8.46
C SER A 49 3.53 -6.34 7.26
N MET A 50 4.16 -7.37 6.67
CA MET A 50 3.59 -8.08 5.52
C MET A 50 3.46 -9.59 5.79
N PRO A 51 2.61 -10.00 6.75
CA PRO A 51 2.47 -11.39 7.10
C PRO A 51 1.80 -12.18 5.98
N GLN A 52 2.10 -13.47 5.92
CA GLN A 52 1.38 -14.42 5.07
C GLN A 52 0.23 -15.02 5.86
N ILE A 53 -1.00 -14.75 5.44
CA ILE A 53 -2.20 -15.32 6.04
C ILE A 53 -2.85 -16.32 5.09
N ARG A 54 -3.53 -17.32 5.66
CA ARG A 54 -4.25 -18.33 4.88
C ARG A 54 -5.64 -17.81 4.52
N VAL A 55 -5.91 -17.69 3.22
CA VAL A 55 -7.22 -17.34 2.66
C VAL A 55 -7.70 -18.53 1.86
N HIS A 56 -8.69 -19.26 2.40
CA HIS A 56 -9.09 -20.59 1.90
C HIS A 56 -7.88 -21.54 1.86
N ASP A 57 -7.50 -22.03 0.67
CA ASP A 57 -6.38 -22.96 0.47
C ASP A 57 -5.10 -22.29 -0.03
N ARG A 58 -5.03 -20.95 -0.01
CA ARG A 58 -3.86 -20.21 -0.48
C ARG A 58 -3.30 -19.29 0.60
N ARG A 59 -1.97 -19.24 0.71
CA ARG A 59 -1.29 -18.19 1.48
C ARG A 59 -1.27 -16.91 0.65
N ARG A 60 -1.67 -15.80 1.26
CA ARG A 60 -1.60 -14.47 0.66
C ARG A 60 -0.85 -13.55 1.60
N GLN A 61 0.01 -12.72 1.02
CA GLN A 61 0.63 -11.63 1.75
C GLN A 61 -0.39 -10.50 1.89
N VAL A 62 -0.51 -9.94 3.09
CA VAL A 62 -1.37 -8.79 3.38
C VAL A 62 -0.56 -7.66 3.99
N LEU A 63 -1.10 -6.44 3.94
CA LEU A 63 -0.53 -5.29 4.60
C LEU A 63 -1.20 -5.12 5.97
N ALA A 64 -0.47 -5.43 7.04
CA ALA A 64 -0.92 -5.23 8.41
C ALA A 64 -0.32 -3.93 8.98
N ILE A 65 -1.11 -3.22 9.79
CA ILE A 65 -0.73 -1.99 10.47
C ILE A 65 -0.60 -2.26 11.96
N HIS A 66 0.44 -1.68 12.56
CA HIS A 66 0.71 -1.68 13.98
C HIS A 66 0.74 -0.21 14.45
N PRO A 67 -0.41 0.38 14.80
CA PRO A 67 -0.48 1.78 15.16
C PRO A 67 0.08 2.00 16.57
N ASP A 68 0.83 3.08 16.77
CA ASP A 68 1.26 3.51 18.10
C ASP A 68 0.04 4.02 18.87
N GLU A 69 -0.09 3.70 20.16
CA GLU A 69 -1.28 4.06 20.96
C GLU A 69 -1.57 5.57 21.00
N ASN A 70 -0.54 6.40 20.84
CA ASN A 70 -0.64 7.86 20.78
C ASN A 70 -0.59 8.42 19.34
N GLY A 71 -0.58 7.54 18.34
CA GLY A 71 -0.47 7.88 16.92
C GLY A 71 -1.78 8.29 16.26
N LEU A 72 -1.68 8.97 15.12
CA LEU A 72 -2.83 9.43 14.35
C LEU A 72 -3.68 8.27 13.81
N LEU A 73 -3.04 7.15 13.43
CA LEU A 73 -3.79 5.98 12.97
C LEU A 73 -4.58 5.35 14.12
N TYR A 74 -4.01 5.26 15.33
CA TYR A 74 -4.73 4.73 16.48
C TYR A 74 -5.95 5.60 16.84
N ALA A 75 -5.77 6.93 16.81
CA ALA A 75 -6.85 7.90 17.01
C ALA A 75 -7.94 7.82 15.94
N ALA A 76 -7.59 7.45 14.70
CA ALA A 76 -8.54 7.19 13.61
C ALA A 76 -9.28 5.84 13.75
N GLY A 77 -8.96 5.04 14.77
CA GLY A 77 -9.63 3.77 15.08
C GLY A 77 -8.91 2.53 14.56
N PHE A 78 -7.70 2.65 14.02
CA PHE A 78 -6.89 1.49 13.68
C PHE A 78 -6.48 0.75 14.95
N ARG A 79 -6.38 -0.58 14.86
CA ARG A 79 -5.92 -1.47 15.91
C ARG A 79 -4.75 -2.30 15.40
N ASP A 80 -4.04 -2.89 16.36
CA ASP A 80 -2.91 -3.77 16.04
C ASP A 80 -3.37 -4.92 15.15
N ASP A 81 -2.51 -5.29 14.20
CA ASP A 81 -2.77 -6.26 13.14
C ASP A 81 -3.90 -5.89 12.15
N ASP A 82 -4.42 -4.66 12.15
CA ASP A 82 -5.43 -4.27 11.17
C ASP A 82 -4.89 -4.40 9.73
N ILE A 83 -5.63 -5.14 8.90
CA ILE A 83 -5.26 -5.39 7.50
C ILE A 83 -5.89 -4.35 6.61
N ILE A 84 -5.06 -3.60 5.88
CA ILE A 84 -5.52 -2.67 4.84
C ILE A 84 -5.83 -3.44 3.55
N LEU A 85 -7.07 -3.30 3.07
CA LEU A 85 -7.54 -3.90 1.82
C LEU A 85 -7.54 -2.91 0.64
N SER A 86 -7.55 -1.61 0.94
CA SER A 86 -7.73 -0.55 -0.06
C SER A 86 -6.45 -0.18 -0.82
N HIS A 87 -5.27 -0.44 -0.24
CA HIS A 87 -4.00 0.04 -0.75
C HIS A 87 -2.92 -1.03 -0.67
N GLN A 88 -2.04 -1.05 -1.67
CA GLN A 88 -0.73 -1.70 -1.55
C GLN A 88 0.23 -0.76 -0.79
N ILE A 89 1.31 -1.31 -0.24
CA ILE A 89 2.31 -0.59 0.56
C ILE A 89 2.76 0.75 -0.07
N THR A 90 3.22 0.76 -1.34
CA THR A 90 3.64 2.00 -2.02
C THR A 90 2.49 3.00 -2.13
N ALA A 91 1.28 2.52 -2.41
CA ALA A 91 0.10 3.37 -2.58
C ALA A 91 -0.32 3.99 -1.23
N LEU A 92 -0.20 3.24 -0.12
CA LEU A 92 -0.44 3.75 1.22
C LEU A 92 0.52 4.89 1.56
N TYR A 93 1.84 4.64 1.46
CA TYR A 93 2.84 5.67 1.75
C TYR A 93 2.68 6.89 0.85
N LYS A 94 2.42 6.67 -0.44
CA LYS A 94 2.17 7.78 -1.37
C LYS A 94 0.92 8.58 -0.99
N ALA A 95 -0.18 7.92 -0.61
CA ALA A 95 -1.40 8.59 -0.19
C ALA A 95 -1.16 9.43 1.08
N LEU A 96 -0.52 8.86 2.10
CA LEU A 96 -0.19 9.55 3.35
C LEU A 96 0.83 10.69 3.17
N TYR A 97 1.78 10.53 2.24
CA TYR A 97 2.79 11.55 1.95
C TYR A 97 2.21 12.78 1.25
N HIS A 98 1.29 12.56 0.30
CA HIS A 98 0.56 13.64 -0.42
C HIS A 98 -0.77 13.98 0.24
N GLN A 99 -0.95 13.56 1.50
CA GLN A 99 -2.11 13.92 2.28
C GLN A 99 -1.92 15.36 2.79
N ASP A 100 -2.35 16.31 1.95
CA ASP A 100 -2.51 17.71 2.34
C ASP A 100 -3.76 17.84 3.24
N ASP A 101 -4.58 18.89 3.09
CA ASP A 101 -5.82 19.13 3.85
C ASP A 101 -6.97 18.14 3.58
N LYS A 102 -6.67 16.93 3.08
CA LYS A 102 -7.65 15.93 2.67
C LYS A 102 -7.72 14.78 3.66
N THR A 103 -8.93 14.42 4.05
CA THR A 103 -9.18 13.19 4.79
C THR A 103 -9.05 11.99 3.86
N LEU A 104 -8.27 10.98 4.28
CA LEU A 104 -8.15 9.71 3.56
C LEU A 104 -9.03 8.66 4.22
N ALA A 105 -9.71 7.83 3.41
CA ALA A 105 -10.54 6.73 3.89
C ALA A 105 -9.90 5.38 3.52
N PHE A 106 -9.79 4.49 4.50
CA PHE A 106 -9.18 3.18 4.37
C PHE A 106 -10.17 2.07 4.69
N LYS A 107 -10.26 1.11 3.78
CA LYS A 107 -10.95 -0.16 4.01
C LYS A 107 -10.03 -1.09 4.79
N VAL A 108 -10.44 -1.47 6.00
CA VAL A 108 -9.69 -2.33 6.90
C VAL A 108 -10.56 -3.44 7.47
N ILE A 109 -9.92 -4.57 7.74
CA ILE A 109 -10.49 -5.67 8.52
C ILE A 109 -9.52 -5.97 9.66
N ASP A 110 -10.04 -6.48 10.76
CA ASP A 110 -9.20 -7.03 11.83
C ASP A 110 -8.31 -8.14 11.25
N GLY A 111 -7.01 -8.15 11.55
CA GLY A 111 -6.05 -9.19 11.16
C GLY A 111 -5.58 -10.09 12.29
N GLY A 112 -5.98 -9.83 13.53
CA GLY A 112 -5.63 -10.62 14.71
C GLY A 112 -6.35 -11.97 14.78
N ASP A 113 -6.35 -12.58 15.97
CA ASP A 113 -7.07 -13.83 16.22
C ASP A 113 -8.59 -13.63 16.14
N GLY A 114 -9.28 -14.51 15.43
CA GLY A 114 -10.74 -14.39 15.28
C GLY A 114 -11.32 -15.21 14.14
N PRO A 115 -12.56 -14.90 13.73
CA PRO A 115 -13.23 -15.57 12.61
C PRO A 115 -12.38 -15.54 11.32
N PRO A 116 -12.65 -16.43 10.37
CA PRO A 116 -12.08 -16.34 9.01
C PRO A 116 -12.22 -14.95 8.42
N LEU A 117 -11.22 -14.45 7.68
CA LEU A 117 -11.18 -13.09 7.15
C LEU A 117 -12.44 -12.68 6.36
N ASN A 118 -13.05 -13.63 5.63
CA ASN A 118 -14.26 -13.39 4.85
C ASN A 118 -15.53 -13.20 5.69
N GLN A 119 -15.44 -13.45 7.00
CA GLN A 119 -16.51 -13.22 7.98
C GLN A 119 -16.22 -12.00 8.87
N ARG A 120 -15.05 -11.37 8.73
CA ARG A 120 -14.68 -10.20 9.54
C ARG A 120 -15.40 -8.96 9.03
N GLU A 121 -15.76 -8.08 9.96
CA GLU A 121 -16.41 -6.82 9.65
C GLU A 121 -15.47 -5.90 8.85
N LEU A 122 -15.97 -5.40 7.72
CA LEU A 122 -15.29 -4.37 6.96
C LEU A 122 -15.51 -3.02 7.60
N ARG A 123 -14.44 -2.41 8.12
CA ARG A 123 -14.45 -1.06 8.66
C ARG A 123 -13.90 -0.07 7.63
N ILE A 124 -14.47 1.12 7.60
CA ILE A 124 -13.96 2.25 6.82
C ILE A 124 -13.46 3.30 7.81
N LEU A 125 -12.15 3.43 7.92
CA LEU A 125 -11.52 4.38 8.85
C LEU A 125 -11.05 5.62 8.11
N SER A 126 -11.28 6.78 8.69
CA SER A 126 -10.90 8.07 8.11
C SER A 126 -9.76 8.69 8.88
N VAL A 127 -8.66 8.98 8.19
CA VAL A 127 -7.47 9.62 8.76
C VAL A 127 -7.44 11.06 8.28
N ASN A 128 -7.41 12.00 9.22
CA ASN A 128 -7.20 13.41 8.92
C ASN A 128 -5.69 13.71 8.86
N PRO A 129 -5.28 14.73 8.10
CA PRO A 129 -3.88 15.10 8.05
C PRO A 129 -3.35 15.54 9.42
N PRO A 130 -2.06 15.32 9.70
CA PRO A 130 -1.36 15.91 10.84
C PRO A 130 -1.43 17.44 10.72
N ARG A 131 -1.85 18.10 11.80
CA ARG A 131 -1.82 19.57 11.92
C ARG A 131 -0.44 20.08 12.29
#